data_AF-A0A969UWZ6-F1
#
_entry.id   AF-A0A969UWZ6-F1
#
_cell.length_a   1.000
_cell.length_b   1.000
_cell.length_c   1.000
_cell.angle_alpha   90.00
_cell.angle_beta   90.00
_cell.angle_gamma   90.00
#
_symmetry.space_group_name_H-M   'P 1'
#
loop_
_entity.id
_entity.type
_entity.pdbx_description
1 polymer ?
#
loop_
_entity_poly.entity_id
_entity_poly.type
_entity_poly.pdbx_seq_one_letter_code
_entity_poly.pdbx_strand_id
1 'polypeptide(L)' 'MYFLRKTSVFQDTPIVILTGHDGVIDRVRAKLVGSSEFLAKPPESAKVLQVVQKYLGSNFTEPHSSSEITVV' A
#
# COMPACT_ATOMS: atom_id res chain seq x y z
N MET A 1 10.74 9.34 -8.02
CA MET A 1 11.20 8.25 -7.13
C MET A 1 12.60 8.47 -6.60
N TYR A 2 13.59 8.76 -7.46
CA TYR A 2 14.98 8.98 -7.06
C TYR A 2 15.15 9.97 -5.89
N PHE A 3 14.43 11.10 -5.92
CA PHE A 3 14.43 12.07 -4.81
C PHE A 3 14.01 11.42 -3.48
N LEU A 4 12.89 10.69 -3.45
CA LEU A 4 12.42 10.01 -2.25
C LEU A 4 13.45 8.99 -1.75
N ARG A 5 13.98 8.14 -2.63
CA ARG A 5 14.96 7.11 -2.23
C ARG A 5 16.33 7.65 -1.84
N LYS A 6 16.70 8.86 -2.27
CA LYS A 6 17.93 9.55 -1.83
C LYS A 6 17.77 10.36 -0.55
N THR A 7 16.54 10.55 -0.07
CA THR A 7 16.28 11.25 1.19
C THR A 7 16.26 10.23 2.32
N SER A 8 17.17 10.36 3.28
CA SER A 8 17.39 9.38 4.36
C SER A 8 16.10 8.98 5.10
N VAL A 9 15.24 9.95 5.39
CA VAL A 9 13.97 9.73 6.10
C VAL A 9 13.02 8.77 5.37
N PHE A 10 13.14 8.62 4.05
CA PHE A 10 12.27 7.76 3.24
C PHE A 10 12.96 6.50 2.74
N GLN A 11 14.19 6.22 3.16
CA GLN A 11 14.96 5.07 2.65
C GLN A 11 14.20 3.77 2.86
N ASP A 12 13.66 3.56 4.06
CA ASP A 12 12.92 2.35 4.42
C ASP A 12 11.40 2.49 4.29
N THR A 13 10.89 3.69 4.00
CA THR A 13 9.45 3.92 3.83
C THR A 13 8.94 3.18 2.58
N PRO A 14 7.92 2.32 2.69
CA PRO A 14 7.27 1.74 1.52
C PRO A 14 6.61 2.82 0.67
N ILE A 15 6.82 2.76 -0.65
CA ILE A 15 6.28 3.74 -1.59
C ILE A 15 5.38 3.01 -2.58
N VAL A 16 4.09 3.30 -2.48
CA VAL A 16 3.02 2.73 -3.32
C VAL A 16 2.55 3.81 -4.30
N ILE A 17 2.56 3.50 -5.59
CA ILE A 17 2.22 4.47 -6.64
C ILE A 17 0.80 4.22 -7.13
N LEU A 18 -0.09 5.22 -6.99
CA LEU A 18 -1.44 5.19 -7.56
C LEU A 18 -1.47 5.93 -8.90
N THR A 19 -1.73 5.24 -10.01
CA THR A 19 -1.64 5.81 -11.36
C THR A 19 -2.76 5.30 -12.27
N GLY A 20 -3.27 6.19 -13.14
CA GLY A 20 -4.28 5.86 -14.17
C GLY A 20 -3.72 5.76 -15.58
N HIS A 21 -2.43 6.09 -15.75
CA HIS A 21 -1.72 5.99 -17.01
C HIS A 21 -0.31 5.51 -16.71
N ASP A 22 -0.05 4.26 -17.04
CA ASP A 22 1.19 3.58 -16.71
C ASP A 22 1.52 2.51 -17.74
N GLY A 23 2.10 2.98 -18.84
CA GLY A 23 2.78 2.08 -19.76
C GLY A 23 3.72 1.17 -18.96
N VAL A 24 3.75 -0.12 -19.30
CA VAL A 24 4.54 -1.15 -18.61
C VAL A 24 5.97 -0.68 -18.29
N ILE A 25 6.54 0.10 -19.21
CA ILE A 25 7.87 0.71 -19.11
C ILE A 25 8.01 1.61 -17.87
N ASP A 26 7.02 2.45 -17.57
CA ASP A 26 7.09 3.37 -16.43
C ASP A 26 7.01 2.62 -15.10
N ARG A 27 6.22 1.54 -15.03
CA ARG A 27 6.20 0.66 -13.85
C ARG A 27 7.54 -0.04 -13.65
N VAL A 28 8.12 -0.56 -14.73
CA VAL A 28 9.44 -1.22 -14.68
C VAL A 28 10.51 -0.23 -14.21
N ARG A 29 10.57 0.97 -14.80
CA ARG A 29 11.51 2.01 -14.37
C ARG A 29 11.32 2.35 -12.91
N ALA A 30 10.08 2.61 -12.47
CA ALA A 30 9.79 2.94 -11.08
C ALA A 30 10.16 1.83 -10.10
N LYS A 31 10.00 0.54 -10.46
CA LYS A 31 10.53 -0.59 -9.68
C LYS A 31 12.04 -0.56 -9.57
N LEU A 32 12.75 -0.33 -10.69
CA LEU A 32 14.22 -0.25 -10.70
C LEU A 32 14.76 0.88 -9.82
N VAL A 33 14.05 2.01 -9.74
CA VAL A 33 14.44 3.14 -8.86
C VAL A 33 13.82 3.04 -7.46
N GLY A 34 13.28 1.87 -7.09
CA GLY A 34 12.97 1.50 -5.72
C GLY A 34 11.49 1.60 -5.30
N SER A 35 10.51 1.53 -6.19
CA SER A 35 9.10 1.51 -5.77
C SER A 35 8.72 0.17 -5.16
N SER A 36 7.87 0.21 -4.13
CA SER A 36 7.43 -0.99 -3.41
C SER A 36 6.25 -1.66 -4.12
N GLU A 37 5.23 -0.88 -4.52
CA GLU A 37 4.01 -1.41 -5.15
C GLU A 37 3.28 -0.36 -6.01
N PHE A 38 2.29 -0.81 -6.79
CA PHE A 38 1.49 0.03 -7.67
C PHE A 38 0.01 -0.29 -7.51
N LEU A 39 -0.83 0.72 -7.67
CA LEU A 39 -2.28 0.63 -7.74
C LEU A 39 -2.76 1.36 -8.99
N ALA A 40 -3.71 0.75 -9.70
CA ALA A 40 -4.36 1.40 -10.83
C ALA A 40 -5.42 2.39 -10.33
N LYS A 41 -5.65 3.48 -11.09
CA LYS A 41 -6.83 4.33 -10.91
C LYS A 41 -7.96 3.83 -11.81
N PRO A 42 -9.23 3.87 -11.35
CA PRO A 42 -9.61 4.13 -9.96
C PRO A 42 -9.19 2.97 -9.04
N PRO A 43 -8.73 3.24 -7.81
CA PRO A 43 -8.32 2.17 -6.92
C PRO A 43 -9.52 1.40 -6.38
N GLU A 44 -9.40 0.07 -6.35
CA GLU A 44 -10.33 -0.79 -5.62
C GLU A 44 -10.03 -0.74 -4.12
N SER A 45 -11.05 -0.47 -3.30
CA SER A 45 -10.89 -0.32 -1.84
C SER A 45 -10.24 -1.54 -1.18
N ALA A 46 -10.64 -2.75 -1.59
CA ALA A 46 -10.05 -4.00 -1.09
C ALA A 46 -8.54 -4.07 -1.38
N LYS A 47 -8.12 -3.60 -2.57
CA LYS A 47 -6.71 -3.60 -2.96
C LYS A 47 -5.90 -2.58 -2.17
N VAL A 48 -6.46 -1.40 -1.90
CA VAL A 48 -5.83 -0.40 -1.03
C VAL A 48 -5.62 -0.97 0.38
N LEU A 49 -6.66 -1.58 0.97
CA LEU A 49 -6.59 -2.17 2.30
C LEU A 49 -5.53 -3.28 2.36
N GLN A 50 -5.48 -4.15 1.36
CA GLN A 50 -4.47 -5.21 1.28
C GLN A 50 -3.05 -4.65 1.30
N VAL A 51 -2.79 -3.59 0.54
CA VAL A 51 -1.47 -2.96 0.48
C VAL A 51 -1.10 -2.30 1.81
N VAL A 52 -2.05 -1.60 2.44
CA VAL A 52 -1.84 -0.98 3.76
C VAL A 52 -1.49 -2.05 4.80
N GLN A 53 -2.28 -3.12 4.89
CA GLN A 53 -2.05 -4.24 5.81
C GLN A 53 -0.69 -4.89 5.59
N LYS A 54 -0.29 -5.10 4.33
CA LYS A 54 1.01 -5.67 3.96
C LYS A 54 2.19 -4.85 4.50
N TYR A 55 2.10 -3.53 4.48
CA TYR A 55 3.23 -2.66 4.86
C TYR A 55 3.20 -2.16 6.30
N LEU A 56 2.07 -2.24 7.00
CA LEU A 56 1.97 -1.94 8.43
C LEU A 56 2.18 -3.16 9.34
N GLY A 57 2.17 -4.38 8.77
CA GLY A 57 2.25 -5.62 9.53
C GLY A 57 0.91 -5.99 10.19
N SER A 58 0.78 -7.25 10.56
CA SER A 58 -0.45 -7.92 11.06
C SER A 58 -0.94 -7.45 12.44
N ASN A 59 -0.69 -6.19 12.83
CA ASN A 59 -1.21 -5.62 14.08
C ASN A 59 -2.53 -4.86 13.90
N PHE A 60 -3.09 -4.86 12.69
CA PHE A 60 -4.52 -4.55 12.50
C PHE A 60 -5.33 -5.77 12.97
N THR A 61 -5.47 -5.90 14.29
CA THR A 61 -6.53 -6.70 14.89
C THR A 61 -7.85 -6.21 14.34
N GLU A 62 -8.66 -7.10 13.76
CA GLU A 62 -10.06 -6.79 13.47
C GLU A 62 -10.68 -6.13 14.71
N PRO A 63 -11.46 -5.04 14.57
CA PRO A 63 -12.25 -4.57 15.70
C PRO A 63 -13.10 -5.75 16.18
N HIS A 64 -12.84 -6.16 17.41
CA HIS A 64 -13.44 -7.28 18.13
C HIS A 64 -14.84 -7.67 17.62
N SER A 65 -14.95 -8.75 16.87
CA SER A 65 -16.15 -9.59 16.87
C SER A 65 -16.17 -10.38 18.17
N SER A 66 -16.54 -9.73 19.27
CA SER A 66 -16.91 -10.36 20.53
C SER A 66 -18.00 -9.52 21.18
N SER A 67 -19.24 -9.88 20.89
CA SER A 67 -20.14 -10.51 21.87
C SER A 67 -21.55 -10.61 21.27
N GLU A 68 -22.09 -11.82 21.22
CA GLU A 68 -23.53 -12.04 21.31
C GLU A 68 -24.08 -11.15 22.44
N ILE A 69 -24.91 -10.17 22.08
CA ILE A 69 -25.85 -9.60 23.04
C ILE A 69 -27.14 -10.41 22.87
N THR A 70 -27.23 -11.52 23.59
CA THR A 70 -28.52 -12.11 23.94
C THR A 70 -29.24 -11.10 24.82
N VAL A 71 -30.21 -10.38 24.26
CA VAL A 71 -31.20 -9.65 25.06
C VAL A 71 -32.32 -10.63 25.35
N VAL A 72 -32.40 -11.03 26.62
CA VAL A 72 -33.55 -11.69 27.25
C VAL A 72 -34.82 -10.88 27.10
#